data_AF-A0A6N6L3D8-F1
#
_entry.id   AF-A0A6N6L3D8-F1
#
_cell.length_a   1.000
_cell.length_b   1.000
_cell.length_c   1.000
_cell.angle_alpha   90.00
_cell.angle_beta   90.00
_cell.angle_gamma   90.00
#
_symmetry.space_group_name_H-M   'P 1'
#
loop_
_entity.id
_entity.type
_entity.pdbx_description
1 polymer ?
#
loop_
_entity_poly.entity_id
_entity_poly.type
_entity_poly.pdbx_seq_one_letter_code
_entity_poly.pdbx_strand_id
1 'polypeptide(L)'
;MRIRFSYLAVLAFMLSACNLPFAPPTPTPTLTPSATATETPVPPTDTPTPEPSVTATETAIPTDTLSPTPEFSPTPEFSPTPKPLTATATGNAFCRWGPDVDYIQSYVIPEGQMVAVEGRNFASTWIYVQSPDINWKCWVATSTFELSGDVEQVEFRIIGLPINDEVQAPNGVSAVRNGNQVTISWNAVQPALQLQYLIEARICRNGLFLEDAFATTNTSITIQDDTNCTNPSSAELRASNKLGYSPAVTVPWP
;
A
#
# COMPACT_ATOMS: atom_id res chain seq x y z
N MET A 1 -41.74 29.42 -37.77
CA MET A 1 -42.83 28.84 -36.96
C MET A 1 -42.90 27.32 -37.20
N ARG A 2 -41.94 26.54 -36.67
CA ARG A 2 -41.87 25.06 -36.81
C ARG A 2 -41.21 24.38 -35.60
N ILE A 3 -41.23 25.01 -34.42
CA ILE A 3 -40.52 24.54 -33.21
C ILE A 3 -41.49 24.03 -32.12
N ARG A 4 -42.81 24.19 -32.30
CA ARG A 4 -43.80 23.83 -31.27
C ARG A 4 -44.31 22.38 -31.32
N PHE A 5 -44.01 21.62 -32.38
CA PHE A 5 -44.49 20.23 -32.52
C PHE A 5 -43.54 19.19 -31.91
N SER A 6 -42.26 19.54 -31.69
CA SER A 6 -41.25 18.60 -31.19
C SER A 6 -41.34 18.33 -29.69
N TYR A 7 -41.96 19.23 -28.92
CA TYR A 7 -42.08 19.10 -27.47
C TYR A 7 -43.24 18.18 -27.03
N LEU A 8 -44.28 18.01 -27.86
CA LEU A 8 -45.38 17.09 -27.56
C LEU A 8 -45.01 15.60 -27.76
N ALA A 9 -44.02 15.30 -28.61
CA ALA A 9 -43.59 13.92 -28.85
C ALA A 9 -42.66 13.38 -27.76
N VAL A 10 -41.89 14.24 -27.09
CA VAL A 10 -40.94 13.85 -26.03
C VAL A 10 -41.62 13.66 -24.67
N LEU A 11 -42.73 14.37 -24.41
CA LEU A 11 -43.48 14.25 -23.15
C LEU A 11 -44.31 12.95 -23.05
N ALA A 12 -44.61 12.30 -24.19
CA ALA A 12 -45.39 11.06 -24.23
C ALA A 12 -44.57 9.79 -23.95
N PHE A 13 -43.23 9.86 -23.98
CA PHE A 13 -42.37 8.68 -23.81
C PHE A 13 -41.99 8.38 -22.34
N MET A 14 -42.24 9.32 -21.42
CA MET A 14 -41.86 9.21 -20.00
C MET A 14 -42.89 8.48 -19.09
N LEU A 15 -44.01 7.99 -19.64
CA LEU A 15 -45.13 7.44 -18.85
C LEU A 15 -45.29 5.90 -18.87
N SER A 16 -44.33 5.12 -19.41
CA SER A 16 -44.50 3.65 -19.55
C SER A 16 -43.57 2.75 -18.73
N ALA A 17 -42.73 3.27 -17.84
CA ALA A 17 -41.67 2.46 -17.19
C ALA A 17 -42.02 1.81 -15.83
N CYS A 18 -43.30 1.72 -15.43
CA CYS A 18 -43.69 1.08 -14.18
C CYS A 18 -44.62 -0.12 -14.41
N ASN A 19 -44.07 -1.31 -14.68
CA ASN A 19 -44.79 -2.58 -14.49
C ASN A 19 -43.87 -3.83 -14.50
N LEU A 20 -42.96 -3.94 -13.52
CA LEU A 20 -42.23 -5.19 -13.27
C LEU A 20 -42.88 -5.93 -12.08
N PRO A 21 -43.27 -7.21 -12.23
CA PRO A 21 -43.76 -8.02 -11.12
C PRO A 21 -42.64 -8.41 -10.16
N PHE A 22 -42.84 -8.13 -8.87
CA PHE A 22 -41.98 -8.49 -7.75
C PHE A 22 -42.15 -9.97 -7.40
N ALA A 23 -41.08 -10.76 -7.54
CA ALA A 23 -41.05 -12.15 -7.09
C ALA A 23 -40.72 -12.22 -5.59
N PRO A 24 -41.42 -13.05 -4.79
CA PRO A 24 -41.09 -13.24 -3.37
C PRO A 24 -39.78 -14.02 -3.19
N PRO A 25 -39.02 -13.75 -2.11
CA PRO A 25 -37.78 -14.47 -1.83
C PRO A 25 -38.04 -15.93 -1.42
N THR A 26 -37.31 -16.86 -2.03
CA THR A 26 -37.23 -18.28 -1.65
C THR A 26 -36.44 -18.44 -0.34
N PRO A 27 -36.90 -19.23 0.65
CA PRO A 27 -36.13 -19.48 1.86
C PRO A 27 -34.91 -20.39 1.57
N THR A 28 -33.72 -19.92 1.94
CA THR A 28 -32.47 -20.68 1.92
C THR A 28 -32.41 -21.65 3.12
N PRO A 29 -31.96 -22.90 2.95
CA PRO A 29 -31.83 -23.84 4.06
C PRO A 29 -30.72 -23.44 5.05
N THR A 30 -31.07 -23.46 6.33
CA THR A 30 -30.18 -23.28 7.48
C THR A 30 -29.24 -24.48 7.62
N LEU A 31 -27.92 -24.27 7.61
CA LEU A 31 -26.93 -25.30 7.92
C LEU A 31 -26.67 -25.34 9.43
N THR A 32 -26.88 -26.51 10.03
CA THR A 32 -26.57 -26.83 11.42
C THR A 32 -25.10 -27.25 11.55
N PRO A 33 -24.25 -26.57 12.33
CA PRO A 33 -22.91 -27.08 12.62
C PRO A 33 -22.94 -28.19 13.68
N SER A 34 -22.22 -29.26 13.33
CA SER A 34 -22.04 -30.54 13.99
C SER A 34 -21.22 -30.46 15.28
N ALA A 35 -21.51 -31.34 16.23
CA ALA A 35 -20.82 -31.46 17.52
C ALA A 35 -19.34 -31.84 17.37
N THR A 36 -18.48 -31.12 18.10
CA THR A 36 -17.04 -31.36 18.25
C THR A 36 -16.76 -32.59 19.12
N ALA A 37 -15.84 -33.45 18.68
CA ALA A 37 -15.39 -34.63 19.41
C ALA A 37 -14.44 -34.27 20.57
N THR A 38 -14.64 -34.90 21.72
CA THR A 38 -13.82 -34.82 22.93
C THR A 38 -12.61 -35.74 22.83
N GLU A 39 -11.40 -35.21 23.01
CA GLU A 39 -10.17 -36.01 23.13
C GLU A 39 -10.01 -36.59 24.55
N THR A 40 -9.63 -37.86 24.61
CA THR A 40 -9.37 -38.62 25.84
C THR A 40 -7.89 -38.53 26.19
N PRO A 41 -7.50 -38.24 27.45
CA PRO A 41 -6.09 -38.21 27.86
C PRO A 41 -5.55 -39.62 28.13
N VAL A 42 -4.33 -39.89 27.66
CA VAL A 42 -3.58 -41.13 27.88
C VAL A 42 -2.68 -40.96 29.12
N PRO A 43 -2.54 -41.96 30.01
CA PRO A 43 -1.71 -41.85 31.21
C PRO A 43 -0.19 -41.99 30.92
N PRO A 44 0.68 -41.40 31.76
CA PRO A 44 2.14 -41.52 31.61
C PRO A 44 2.65 -42.90 32.04
N THR A 45 3.71 -43.36 31.36
CA THR A 45 4.45 -44.60 31.66
C THR A 45 5.70 -44.28 32.47
N ASP A 46 5.86 -44.92 33.63
CA ASP A 46 7.04 -44.81 34.49
C ASP A 46 8.26 -45.48 33.85
N THR A 47 9.36 -44.72 33.76
CA THR A 47 10.68 -45.22 33.32
C THR A 47 11.60 -45.35 34.54
N PRO A 48 12.23 -46.51 34.79
CA PRO A 48 13.15 -46.65 35.91
C PRO A 48 14.53 -46.03 35.62
N THR A 49 14.98 -45.24 36.58
CA THR A 49 16.31 -44.65 36.72
C THR A 49 17.39 -45.71 36.97
N PRO A 50 18.53 -45.72 36.25
CA PRO A 50 19.69 -46.48 36.65
C PRO A 50 20.59 -45.69 37.63
N GLU A 51 21.02 -46.38 38.67
CA GLU A 51 21.93 -45.96 39.74
C GLU A 51 23.42 -46.04 39.28
N PRO A 52 24.31 -45.13 39.71
CA PRO A 52 25.71 -45.14 39.27
C PRO A 52 26.58 -46.14 40.07
N SER A 53 27.26 -47.04 39.37
CA SER A 53 28.35 -47.85 39.93
C SER A 53 29.70 -47.26 39.51
N VAL A 54 30.51 -46.85 40.50
CA VAL A 54 31.86 -46.31 40.29
C VAL A 54 32.85 -47.47 40.39
N THR A 55 33.53 -47.81 39.29
CA THR A 55 34.69 -48.71 39.29
C THR A 55 35.86 -48.01 38.59
N ALA A 56 36.92 -47.74 39.35
CA ALA A 56 38.17 -47.19 38.83
C ALA A 56 38.89 -48.27 38.01
N THR A 57 39.20 -47.98 36.75
CA THR A 57 40.05 -48.81 35.89
C THR A 57 41.26 -47.99 35.48
N GLU A 58 42.44 -48.57 35.64
CA GLU A 58 43.73 -47.94 35.40
C GLU A 58 43.94 -47.57 33.92
N THR A 59 44.50 -46.38 33.75
CA THR A 59 44.83 -45.72 32.49
C THR A 59 45.89 -46.48 31.70
N ALA A 60 45.56 -46.91 30.49
CA ALA A 60 46.53 -47.25 29.45
C ALA A 60 46.85 -45.99 28.62
N ILE A 61 48.14 -45.74 28.40
CA ILE A 61 48.67 -44.62 27.58
C ILE A 61 48.17 -44.74 26.13
N PRO A 62 47.56 -43.68 25.55
CA PRO A 62 47.30 -43.63 24.11
C PRO A 62 48.59 -43.30 23.35
N THR A 63 48.84 -44.06 22.28
CA THR A 63 49.89 -43.80 21.30
C THR A 63 49.48 -42.64 20.37
N ASP A 64 50.38 -41.68 20.13
CA ASP A 64 50.15 -40.53 19.26
C ASP A 64 49.87 -40.97 17.81
N THR A 65 48.59 -40.96 17.43
CA THR A 65 48.17 -40.98 16.03
C THR A 65 48.11 -39.55 15.52
N LEU A 66 48.91 -39.22 14.51
CA LEU A 66 48.90 -37.93 13.83
C LEU A 66 47.52 -37.65 13.23
N SER A 67 46.81 -36.67 13.80
CA SER A 67 45.51 -36.18 13.35
C SER A 67 45.61 -35.55 11.96
N PRO A 68 44.64 -35.75 11.05
CA PRO A 68 44.64 -35.08 9.75
C PRO A 68 44.59 -33.56 9.93
N THR A 69 45.42 -32.86 9.17
CA THR A 69 45.48 -31.39 9.12
C THR A 69 44.10 -30.85 8.68
N PRO A 70 43.53 -29.84 9.37
CA PRO A 70 42.27 -29.25 8.94
C PRO A 70 42.45 -28.57 7.57
N GLU A 71 41.64 -28.97 6.61
CA GLU A 71 41.57 -28.34 5.30
C GLU A 71 40.93 -26.96 5.46
N PHE A 72 41.62 -25.91 5.03
CA PHE A 72 41.12 -24.54 5.10
C PHE A 72 39.90 -24.41 4.18
N SER A 73 38.74 -24.12 4.77
CA SER A 73 37.52 -23.74 4.05
C SER A 73 37.81 -22.53 3.14
N PRO A 74 37.24 -22.46 1.91
CA PRO A 74 37.44 -21.30 1.06
C PRO A 74 36.99 -20.02 1.77
N THR A 75 37.86 -19.02 1.78
CA THR A 75 37.55 -17.67 2.24
C THR A 75 36.35 -17.14 1.44
N PRO A 76 35.30 -16.59 2.08
CA PRO A 76 34.18 -16.02 1.35
C PRO A 76 34.70 -14.91 0.43
N GLU A 77 34.43 -15.05 -0.86
CA GLU A 77 34.77 -14.05 -1.86
C GLU A 77 33.82 -12.84 -1.67
N PHE A 78 34.40 -11.65 -1.44
CA PHE A 78 33.62 -10.43 -1.31
C PHE A 78 32.93 -10.14 -2.65
N SER A 79 31.60 -10.27 -2.68
CA SER A 79 30.79 -9.81 -3.80
C SER A 79 31.01 -8.30 -3.99
N PRO A 80 31.17 -7.79 -5.23
CA PRO A 80 31.31 -6.36 -5.46
C PRO A 80 30.10 -5.61 -4.90
N THR A 81 30.35 -4.50 -4.20
CA THR A 81 29.30 -3.59 -3.76
C THR A 81 28.53 -3.09 -5.00
N PRO A 82 27.20 -3.24 -5.07
CA PRO A 82 26.43 -2.75 -6.20
C PRO A 82 26.72 -1.27 -6.41
N LYS A 83 27.04 -0.88 -7.66
CA LYS A 83 27.15 0.53 -8.02
C LYS A 83 25.79 1.20 -7.77
N PRO A 84 25.74 2.38 -7.11
CA PRO A 84 24.47 3.07 -6.91
C PRO A 84 23.83 3.40 -8.26
N LEU A 85 22.53 3.12 -8.38
CA LEU A 85 21.76 3.42 -9.57
C LEU A 85 21.58 4.95 -9.69
N THR A 86 21.70 5.45 -10.91
CA THR A 86 21.46 6.86 -11.24
C THR A 86 20.40 6.97 -12.31
N ALA A 87 19.75 8.12 -12.37
CA ALA A 87 18.73 8.42 -13.37
C ALA A 87 18.98 9.81 -13.96
N THR A 88 18.77 9.98 -15.27
CA THR A 88 18.89 11.28 -15.95
C THR A 88 17.52 11.71 -16.46
N ALA A 89 17.10 12.92 -16.10
CA ALA A 89 15.79 13.44 -16.49
C ALA A 89 15.71 13.63 -18.01
N THR A 90 14.70 13.06 -18.67
CA THR A 90 14.50 13.20 -20.14
C THR A 90 13.70 14.44 -20.51
N GLY A 91 13.30 15.22 -19.51
CA GLY A 91 12.52 16.45 -19.59
C GLY A 91 12.39 17.03 -18.18
N ASN A 92 11.69 18.17 -18.03
CA ASN A 92 11.38 18.68 -16.69
C ASN A 92 10.47 17.69 -15.95
N ALA A 93 10.94 17.15 -14.84
CA ALA A 93 10.24 16.13 -14.07
C ALA A 93 9.72 16.68 -12.74
N PHE A 94 8.45 16.40 -12.42
CA PHE A 94 7.84 16.80 -11.16
C PHE A 94 8.22 15.85 -10.03
N CYS A 95 8.87 16.41 -9.02
CA CYS A 95 9.34 15.74 -7.81
C CYS A 95 8.31 15.97 -6.70
N ARG A 96 7.77 14.88 -6.13
CA ARG A 96 6.58 14.85 -5.26
C ARG A 96 6.85 14.17 -3.92
N TRP A 97 5.99 14.44 -2.94
CA TRP A 97 6.13 13.84 -1.61
C TRP A 97 5.75 12.35 -1.53
N GLY A 98 5.01 11.83 -2.50
CA GLY A 98 4.64 10.41 -2.58
C GLY A 98 4.64 9.89 -4.02
N PRO A 99 4.59 8.55 -4.21
CA PRO A 99 4.73 7.88 -5.51
C PRO A 99 3.44 7.88 -6.34
N ASP A 100 2.83 9.05 -6.50
CA ASP A 100 1.67 9.27 -7.37
C ASP A 100 1.60 10.76 -7.81
N VAL A 101 0.88 11.04 -8.89
CA VAL A 101 0.63 12.41 -9.37
C VAL A 101 -0.27 13.22 -8.44
N ASP A 102 -1.01 12.56 -7.56
CA ASP A 102 -1.93 13.18 -6.61
C ASP A 102 -1.25 13.74 -5.34
N TYR A 103 0.02 13.40 -5.12
CA TYR A 103 0.81 14.05 -4.07
C TYR A 103 1.31 15.44 -4.49
N ILE A 104 1.36 16.38 -3.54
CA ILE A 104 1.90 17.73 -3.75
C ILE A 104 3.32 17.66 -4.33
N GLN A 105 3.54 18.47 -5.37
CA GLN A 105 4.85 18.71 -5.95
C GLN A 105 5.73 19.52 -4.98
N SER A 106 6.89 18.95 -4.64
CA SER A 106 7.90 19.61 -3.81
C SER A 106 8.94 20.39 -4.62
N TYR A 107 9.25 19.93 -5.84
CA TYR A 107 10.31 20.51 -6.68
C TYR A 107 10.14 20.14 -8.15
N VAL A 108 10.92 20.76 -9.03
CA VAL A 108 11.04 20.40 -10.46
C VAL A 108 12.48 20.08 -10.75
N ILE A 109 12.75 18.85 -11.17
CA ILE A 109 14.08 18.44 -11.61
C ILE A 109 14.21 18.81 -13.08
N PRO A 110 15.19 19.65 -13.47
CA PRO A 110 15.31 20.11 -14.85
C PRO A 110 15.77 18.98 -15.77
N GLU A 111 15.42 19.10 -17.05
CA GLU A 111 15.89 18.19 -18.10
C GLU A 111 17.42 18.04 -18.11
N GLY A 112 17.90 16.83 -18.35
CA GLY A 112 19.33 16.50 -18.38
C GLY A 112 19.99 16.36 -17.01
N GLN A 113 19.27 16.65 -15.92
CA GLN A 113 19.81 16.50 -14.57
C GLN A 113 19.93 15.03 -14.19
N MET A 114 21.13 14.65 -13.73
CA MET A 114 21.38 13.35 -13.15
C MET A 114 21.08 13.37 -11.64
N VAL A 115 20.37 12.35 -11.16
CA VAL A 115 19.99 12.18 -9.76
C VAL A 115 20.39 10.80 -9.26
N ALA A 116 20.62 10.69 -7.95
CA ALA A 116 20.83 9.39 -7.29
C ALA A 116 19.48 8.73 -7.05
N VAL A 117 19.37 7.43 -7.37
CA VAL A 117 18.18 6.62 -7.09
C VAL A 117 18.41 5.85 -5.79
N GLU A 118 17.56 6.10 -4.80
CA GLU A 118 17.74 5.56 -3.45
C GLU A 118 16.61 4.61 -3.02
N GLY A 119 15.52 4.58 -3.77
CA GLY A 119 14.38 3.72 -3.50
C GLY A 119 13.45 3.64 -4.69
N ARG A 120 12.48 2.73 -4.60
CA ARG A 120 11.38 2.62 -5.56
C ARG A 120 10.07 2.27 -4.86
N ASN A 121 8.96 2.47 -5.55
CA ASN A 121 7.68 1.91 -5.13
C ASN A 121 7.59 0.44 -5.54
N PHE A 122 6.57 -0.26 -5.06
CA PHE A 122 6.44 -1.71 -5.23
C PHE A 122 6.40 -2.11 -6.71
N ALA A 123 5.70 -1.32 -7.53
CA ALA A 123 5.54 -1.56 -8.97
C ALA A 123 6.67 -0.98 -9.83
N SER A 124 7.71 -0.37 -9.23
CA SER A 124 8.82 0.30 -9.93
C SER A 124 8.42 1.42 -10.90
N THR A 125 7.17 1.89 -10.83
CA THR A 125 6.65 3.00 -11.63
C THR A 125 7.08 4.36 -11.10
N TRP A 126 7.57 4.41 -9.86
CA TRP A 126 8.12 5.59 -9.22
C TRP A 126 9.45 5.27 -8.54
N ILE A 127 10.39 6.20 -8.62
CA ILE A 127 11.69 6.14 -7.97
C ILE A 127 11.83 7.28 -6.96
N TYR A 128 12.47 6.96 -5.83
CA TYR A 128 12.79 7.92 -4.78
C TYR A 128 14.22 8.41 -5.00
N VAL A 129 14.36 9.72 -5.22
CA VAL A 129 15.61 10.32 -5.74
C VAL A 129 16.11 11.47 -4.87
N GLN A 130 17.43 11.65 -4.89
CA GLN A 130 18.10 12.84 -4.37
C GLN A 130 18.67 13.64 -5.55
N SER A 131 18.13 14.84 -5.77
CA SER A 131 18.72 15.82 -6.70
C SER A 131 19.86 16.57 -6.00
N PRO A 132 20.94 16.94 -6.72
CA PRO A 132 22.05 17.69 -6.15
C PRO A 132 21.69 19.13 -5.72
N ASP A 133 20.58 19.69 -6.23
CA ASP A 133 20.19 21.09 -5.99
C ASP A 133 19.32 21.30 -4.75
N ILE A 134 18.84 20.21 -4.15
CA ILE A 134 17.97 20.22 -2.97
C ILE A 134 18.55 19.31 -1.90
N ASN A 135 18.20 19.54 -0.63
CA ASN A 135 18.66 18.75 0.51
C ASN A 135 17.61 17.78 1.07
N TRP A 136 16.47 17.64 0.37
CA TRP A 136 15.46 16.61 0.62
C TRP A 136 15.33 15.70 -0.60
N LYS A 137 14.70 14.54 -0.38
CA LYS A 137 14.42 13.54 -1.41
C LYS A 137 12.95 13.53 -1.74
N CYS A 138 12.61 13.00 -2.90
CA CYS A 138 11.23 12.97 -3.38
C CYS A 138 11.02 11.84 -4.38
N TRP A 139 9.75 11.62 -4.71
CA TRP A 139 9.32 10.66 -5.70
C TRP A 139 9.20 11.32 -7.08
N VAL A 140 9.69 10.62 -8.10
CA VAL A 140 9.48 10.98 -9.51
C VAL A 140 9.01 9.76 -10.29
N ALA A 141 8.22 9.99 -11.34
CA ALA A 141 7.76 8.91 -12.20
C ALA A 141 8.95 8.34 -12.98
N THR A 142 9.16 7.02 -12.90
CA THR A 142 10.28 6.33 -13.57
C THR A 142 10.29 6.62 -15.07
N SER A 143 9.12 6.75 -15.70
CA SER A 143 8.96 7.02 -17.14
C SER A 143 9.47 8.39 -17.60
N THR A 144 9.84 9.28 -16.68
CA THR A 144 10.38 10.62 -16.98
C THR A 144 11.92 10.67 -16.91
N PHE A 145 12.56 9.51 -16.74
CA PHE A 145 14.00 9.37 -16.59
C PHE A 145 14.56 8.23 -17.45
N GLU A 146 15.81 8.39 -17.87
CA GLU A 146 16.67 7.31 -18.36
C GLU A 146 17.49 6.75 -17.19
N LEU A 147 17.37 5.44 -16.93
CA LEU A 147 18.06 4.76 -15.83
C LEU A 147 19.40 4.18 -16.28
N SER A 148 20.42 4.24 -15.41
CA SER A 148 21.74 3.66 -15.69
C SER A 148 21.83 2.14 -15.48
N GLY A 149 20.70 1.48 -15.16
CA GLY A 149 20.62 0.07 -14.82
C GLY A 149 19.19 -0.39 -14.50
N ASP A 150 19.05 -1.60 -13.97
CA ASP A 150 17.77 -2.22 -13.64
C ASP A 150 17.17 -1.64 -12.34
N VAL A 151 15.97 -1.05 -12.45
CA VAL A 151 15.24 -0.48 -11.31
C VAL A 151 14.82 -1.54 -10.31
N GLU A 152 14.62 -2.80 -10.72
CA GLU A 152 14.18 -3.86 -9.81
C GLU A 152 15.22 -4.19 -8.72
N GLN A 153 16.49 -3.85 -8.96
CA GLN A 153 17.59 -3.99 -7.99
C GLN A 153 17.60 -2.90 -6.91
N VAL A 154 16.78 -1.86 -7.06
CA VAL A 154 16.62 -0.80 -6.06
C VAL A 154 15.69 -1.28 -4.94
N GLU A 155 16.01 -0.93 -3.71
CA GLU A 155 15.19 -1.26 -2.54
C GLU A 155 13.78 -0.63 -2.65
N PHE A 156 12.74 -1.44 -2.44
CA PHE A 156 11.40 -0.93 -2.23
C PHE A 156 11.32 -0.14 -0.92
N ARG A 157 10.77 1.08 -0.95
CA ARG A 157 10.64 1.94 0.23
C ARG A 157 9.22 2.47 0.41
N ILE A 158 8.77 2.48 1.66
CA ILE A 158 7.58 3.20 2.10
C ILE A 158 8.07 4.44 2.85
N ILE A 159 7.78 5.63 2.31
CA ILE A 159 8.22 6.91 2.86
C ILE A 159 7.00 7.67 3.36
N GLY A 160 7.03 8.10 4.62
CA GLY A 160 5.97 8.91 5.20
C GLY A 160 5.96 10.34 4.64
N LEU A 161 4.78 10.95 4.63
CA LEU A 161 4.60 12.35 4.20
C LEU A 161 5.14 13.34 5.24
N PRO A 162 5.58 14.53 4.82
CA PRO A 162 5.93 15.61 5.75
C PRO A 162 4.66 16.16 6.40
N ILE A 163 4.38 15.70 7.62
CA ILE A 163 3.23 16.15 8.42
C ILE A 163 3.56 17.48 9.10
N ASN A 164 2.61 18.40 9.07
CA ASN A 164 2.65 19.69 9.73
C ASN A 164 1.31 19.93 10.47
N ASP A 165 1.36 19.96 11.80
CA ASP A 165 0.18 20.14 12.66
C ASP A 165 -0.48 21.53 12.52
N GLU A 166 0.20 22.50 11.90
CA GLU A 166 -0.42 23.79 11.53
C GLU A 166 -1.48 23.63 10.43
N VAL A 167 -1.40 22.58 9.63
CA VAL A 167 -2.46 22.23 8.67
C VAL A 167 -3.52 21.44 9.43
N GLN A 168 -4.68 22.07 9.64
CA GLN A 168 -5.77 21.46 10.38
C GLN A 168 -6.24 20.16 9.70
N ALA A 169 -6.34 19.08 10.49
CA ALA A 169 -6.88 17.82 10.03
C ALA A 169 -8.37 17.94 9.65
N PRO A 170 -8.82 17.25 8.58
CA PRO A 170 -10.22 17.17 8.22
C PRO A 170 -11.11 16.70 9.38
N ASN A 171 -12.37 17.14 9.41
CA ASN A 171 -13.32 16.71 10.42
C ASN A 171 -14.69 16.41 9.77
N GLY A 172 -15.57 15.73 10.52
CA GLY A 172 -16.85 15.27 9.98
C GLY A 172 -16.68 14.24 8.86
N VAL A 173 -15.58 13.47 8.88
CA VAL A 173 -15.28 12.47 7.85
C VAL A 173 -16.30 11.34 7.93
N SER A 174 -16.91 11.04 6.79
CA SER A 174 -17.93 10.01 6.62
C SER A 174 -17.74 9.32 5.28
N ALA A 175 -18.20 8.08 5.17
CA ALA A 175 -18.20 7.33 3.91
C ALA A 175 -19.48 6.52 3.78
N VAL A 176 -20.01 6.45 2.55
CA VAL A 176 -21.24 5.72 2.21
C VAL A 176 -20.98 4.87 0.98
N ARG A 177 -21.40 3.60 1.04
CA ARG A 177 -21.30 2.66 -0.09
C ARG A 177 -22.55 2.67 -0.95
N ASN A 178 -22.37 2.64 -2.27
CA ASN A 178 -23.42 2.36 -3.24
C ASN A 178 -22.88 1.39 -4.31
N GLY A 179 -23.23 0.11 -4.18
CA GLY A 179 -22.66 -0.95 -5.02
C GLY A 179 -21.14 -1.05 -4.88
N ASN A 180 -20.43 -0.95 -5.99
CA ASN A 180 -18.97 -1.02 -6.05
C ASN A 180 -18.30 0.36 -5.95
N GLN A 181 -18.98 1.35 -5.36
CA GLN A 181 -18.44 2.68 -5.16
C GLN A 181 -18.61 3.11 -3.70
N VAL A 182 -17.63 3.83 -3.19
CA VAL A 182 -17.66 4.47 -1.88
C VAL A 182 -17.51 5.98 -2.07
N THR A 183 -18.49 6.73 -1.60
CA THR A 183 -18.43 8.19 -1.55
C THR A 183 -17.95 8.61 -0.17
N ILE A 184 -16.82 9.30 -0.12
CA ILE A 184 -16.23 9.87 1.09
C ILE A 184 -16.57 11.36 1.12
N SER A 185 -16.92 11.89 2.28
CA SER A 185 -17.28 13.30 2.48
C SER A 185 -16.81 13.83 3.83
N TRP A 186 -16.46 15.11 3.89
CA TRP A 186 -15.93 15.78 5.07
C TRP A 186 -16.32 17.27 5.11
N ASN A 187 -16.06 17.94 6.23
CA ASN A 187 -16.22 19.38 6.35
C ASN A 187 -15.02 20.13 5.74
N ALA A 188 -15.26 21.29 5.15
CA ALA A 188 -14.20 22.13 4.61
C ALA A 188 -13.21 22.58 5.71
N VAL A 189 -11.93 22.29 5.53
CA VAL A 189 -10.84 22.78 6.38
C VAL A 189 -10.56 24.26 6.08
N GLN A 190 -10.17 25.03 7.10
CA GLN A 190 -9.84 26.45 6.98
C GLN A 190 -8.35 26.70 7.27
N PRO A 191 -7.71 27.67 6.59
CA PRO A 191 -8.24 28.46 5.48
C PRO A 191 -8.31 27.66 4.17
N ALA A 192 -9.29 27.95 3.32
CA ALA A 192 -9.46 27.24 2.04
C ALA A 192 -8.42 27.60 0.95
N LEU A 193 -7.56 28.59 1.19
CA LEU A 193 -6.62 29.07 0.19
C LEU A 193 -5.52 28.03 -0.09
N GLN A 194 -5.37 27.62 -1.35
CA GLN A 194 -4.41 26.61 -1.79
C GLN A 194 -4.57 25.27 -1.07
N LEU A 195 -5.80 24.94 -0.69
CA LEU A 195 -6.13 23.70 0.01
C LEU A 195 -6.45 22.58 -0.99
N GLN A 196 -5.84 21.43 -0.77
CA GLN A 196 -6.14 20.18 -1.46
C GLN A 196 -6.32 19.08 -0.41
N TYR A 197 -7.14 18.09 -0.71
CA TYR A 197 -7.30 16.89 0.10
C TYR A 197 -6.63 15.71 -0.60
N LEU A 198 -5.88 14.94 0.16
CA LEU A 198 -5.25 13.70 -0.26
C LEU A 198 -5.96 12.54 0.46
N ILE A 199 -6.33 11.52 -0.29
CA ILE A 199 -6.87 10.27 0.21
C ILE A 199 -5.89 9.17 -0.18
N GLU A 200 -5.32 8.50 0.80
CA GLU A 200 -4.52 7.30 0.60
C GLU A 200 -5.39 6.10 0.97
N ALA A 201 -5.76 5.31 -0.04
CA ALA A 201 -6.75 4.25 0.12
C ALA A 201 -6.19 2.90 -0.33
N ARG A 202 -6.49 1.88 0.46
CA ARG A 202 -6.38 0.48 0.08
C ARG A 202 -7.75 0.03 -0.40
N ILE A 203 -7.92 -0.09 -1.71
CA ILE A 203 -9.22 -0.39 -2.35
C ILE A 203 -9.19 -1.71 -3.09
N CYS A 204 -10.36 -2.34 -3.21
CA CYS A 204 -10.57 -3.54 -3.98
C CYS A 204 -10.88 -3.19 -5.43
N ARG A 205 -10.08 -3.70 -6.38
CA ARG A 205 -10.38 -3.65 -7.82
C ARG A 205 -10.12 -5.01 -8.45
N ASN A 206 -11.13 -5.58 -9.10
CA ASN A 206 -11.04 -6.89 -9.75
C ASN A 206 -10.54 -8.01 -8.82
N GLY A 207 -10.90 -7.99 -7.53
CA GLY A 207 -10.49 -9.00 -6.55
C GLY A 207 -9.08 -8.84 -5.99
N LEU A 208 -8.38 -7.75 -6.34
CA LEU A 208 -7.06 -7.41 -5.81
C LEU A 208 -7.11 -6.12 -4.99
N PHE A 209 -6.28 -6.05 -3.95
CA PHE A 209 -6.06 -4.80 -3.23
C PHE A 209 -5.00 -3.96 -3.91
N LEU A 210 -5.33 -2.70 -4.14
CA LEU A 210 -4.42 -1.69 -4.65
C LEU A 210 -4.30 -0.59 -3.60
N GLU A 211 -3.06 -0.10 -3.42
CA GLU A 211 -2.81 1.13 -2.69
C GLU A 211 -2.80 2.26 -3.71
N ASP A 212 -3.77 3.15 -3.59
CA ASP A 212 -3.96 4.28 -4.49
C ASP A 212 -4.02 5.58 -3.70
N ALA A 213 -3.49 6.63 -4.31
CA ALA A 213 -3.68 8.00 -3.86
C ALA A 213 -4.75 8.66 -4.74
N PHE A 214 -5.57 9.51 -4.11
CA PHE A 214 -6.53 10.37 -4.80
C PHE A 214 -6.39 11.77 -4.27
N ALA A 215 -6.47 12.76 -5.16
CA ALA A 215 -6.53 14.15 -4.72
C ALA A 215 -7.71 14.94 -5.28
N THR A 216 -8.23 15.85 -4.47
CA THR A 216 -9.37 16.69 -4.83
C THR A 216 -9.35 18.00 -4.06
N THR A 217 -9.91 19.05 -4.65
CA THR A 217 -10.18 20.33 -3.96
C THR A 217 -11.62 20.41 -3.43
N ASN A 218 -12.47 19.45 -3.78
CA ASN A 218 -13.82 19.32 -3.23
C ASN A 218 -13.78 18.69 -1.84
N THR A 219 -14.89 18.79 -1.10
CA THR A 219 -15.06 18.13 0.20
C THR A 219 -15.72 16.75 0.12
N SER A 220 -15.68 16.15 -1.07
CA SER A 220 -16.14 14.80 -1.31
C SER A 220 -15.46 14.20 -2.54
N ILE A 221 -15.30 12.88 -2.54
CA ILE A 221 -14.83 12.08 -3.67
C ILE A 221 -15.57 10.74 -3.69
N THR A 222 -15.82 10.21 -4.89
CA THR A 222 -16.33 8.85 -5.06
C THR A 222 -15.25 7.98 -5.68
N ILE A 223 -14.97 6.85 -5.03
CA ILE A 223 -13.89 5.93 -5.39
C ILE A 223 -14.51 4.57 -5.74
N GLN A 224 -14.01 3.94 -6.80
CA GLN A 224 -14.36 2.57 -7.14
C GLN A 224 -13.75 1.62 -6.10
N ASP A 225 -14.58 0.79 -5.48
CA ASP A 225 -14.19 -0.20 -4.49
C ASP A 225 -15.12 -1.42 -4.62
N ASP A 226 -14.66 -2.42 -5.37
CA ASP A 226 -15.40 -3.66 -5.60
C ASP A 226 -15.62 -4.43 -4.29
N THR A 227 -16.63 -5.29 -4.26
CA THR A 227 -17.02 -6.02 -3.05
C THR A 227 -16.52 -7.47 -3.03
N ASN A 228 -15.67 -7.85 -3.98
CA ASN A 228 -15.22 -9.23 -4.18
C ASN A 228 -13.86 -9.56 -3.54
N CYS A 229 -13.27 -8.64 -2.76
CA CYS A 229 -12.07 -8.90 -1.98
C CYS A 229 -12.40 -9.49 -0.60
N THR A 230 -11.45 -10.24 -0.02
CA THR A 230 -11.64 -10.98 1.24
C THR A 230 -11.42 -10.16 2.50
N ASN A 231 -10.81 -8.97 2.40
CA ASN A 231 -10.54 -8.08 3.52
C ASN A 231 -11.34 -6.77 3.35
N PRO A 232 -11.56 -5.99 4.43
CA PRO A 232 -12.11 -4.66 4.28
C PRO A 232 -11.09 -3.73 3.60
N SER A 233 -11.59 -2.88 2.71
CA SER A 233 -10.88 -1.71 2.21
C SER A 233 -10.75 -0.65 3.31
N SER A 234 -9.83 0.29 3.15
CA SER A 234 -9.55 1.32 4.15
C SER A 234 -8.98 2.57 3.49
N ALA A 235 -9.14 3.73 4.12
CA ALA A 235 -8.44 4.93 3.68
C ALA A 235 -8.10 5.88 4.82
N GLU A 236 -7.11 6.71 4.56
CA GLU A 236 -6.78 7.89 5.34
C GLU A 236 -6.99 9.15 4.50
N LEU A 237 -7.53 10.19 5.15
CA LEU A 237 -7.77 11.50 4.56
C LEU A 237 -6.86 12.53 5.24
N ARG A 238 -6.18 13.34 4.43
CA ARG A 238 -5.35 14.47 4.86
C ARG A 238 -5.79 15.74 4.14
N ALA A 239 -5.75 16.87 4.83
CA ALA A 239 -5.71 18.17 4.18
C ALA A 239 -4.26 18.52 3.84
N SER A 240 -4.05 19.37 2.85
CA SER A 240 -2.72 19.73 2.40
C SER A 240 -2.71 21.13 1.78
N ASN A 241 -1.63 21.86 2.01
CA ASN A 241 -1.39 23.18 1.45
C ASN A 241 0.13 23.40 1.32
N LYS A 242 0.56 24.65 1.05
CA LYS A 242 1.99 25.00 0.92
C LYS A 242 2.86 24.66 2.13
N LEU A 243 2.28 24.46 3.32
CA LEU A 243 2.98 24.14 4.56
C LEU A 243 3.25 22.64 4.72
N GLY A 244 2.58 21.79 3.94
CA GLY A 244 2.67 20.33 4.04
C GLY A 244 1.30 19.67 4.17
N TYR A 245 1.29 18.48 4.78
CA TYR A 245 0.09 17.68 5.03
C TYR A 245 -0.36 17.78 6.48
N SER A 246 -1.67 17.77 6.72
CA SER A 246 -2.22 17.62 8.06
C SER A 246 -1.94 16.23 8.64
N PRO A 247 -2.12 16.05 9.95
CA PRO A 247 -2.37 14.72 10.51
C PRO A 247 -3.47 13.99 9.75
N ALA A 248 -3.33 12.67 9.66
CA ALA A 248 -4.26 11.80 8.97
C ALA A 248 -5.54 11.60 9.79
N VAL A 249 -6.65 11.45 9.08
CA VAL A 249 -7.92 11.01 9.67
C VAL A 249 -8.35 9.73 8.99
N THR A 250 -8.53 8.67 9.78
CA THR A 250 -9.06 7.41 9.29
C THR A 250 -10.48 7.61 8.78
N VAL A 251 -10.72 7.21 7.53
CA VAL A 251 -12.06 7.22 6.95
C VAL A 251 -12.84 6.03 7.53
N PRO A 252 -14.04 6.24 8.10
CA PRO A 252 -14.87 5.14 8.59
C PRO A 252 -15.45 4.36 7.40
N TRP A 253 -14.69 3.38 6.90
CA TRP A 253 -15.01 2.65 5.67
C TRP A 253 -16.27 1.78 5.84
N PRO A 254 -17.22 1.81 4.87
CA PRO A 254 -18.50 1.09 4.93
C PRO A 254 -18.45 -0.34 4.35
#